data_AF-A0A9D6JRH4-F1
#
_entry.id   AF-A0A9D6JRH4-F1
#
_cell.length_a   1.000
_cell.length_b   1.000
_cell.length_c   1.000
_cell.angle_alpha   90.00
_cell.angle_beta   90.00
_cell.angle_gamma   90.00
#
_symmetry.space_group_name_H-M   'P 1'
#
loop_
_entity.id
_entity.type
_entity.pdbx_description
1 polymer ?
#
loop_
_entity_poly.entity_id
_entity_poly.type
_entity_poly.pdbx_seq_one_letter_code
_entity_poly.pdbx_strand_id
1 'polypeptide(L)'
;MPFPVSQEKIEALERKMKALGILESDLEEQFVRSQGRGGQNVNKVSSCVVLIHLPSKTRIKCQEERSQGLNRYLARKRLCEKIEKELLGIHSAQEKERHKIRKQKKRRSRKLKMKIRVDKEKRQEKKNLRSAVRGEI
;
A
#
# COMPACT_ATOMS: atom_id res chain seq x y z
N MET A 1 -14.95 17.56 17.50
CA MET A 1 -13.71 18.26 17.07
C MET A 1 -13.77 18.52 15.57
N PRO A 2 -13.62 19.76 15.09
CA PRO A 2 -13.78 20.06 13.66
C PRO A 2 -12.58 19.54 12.85
N PHE A 3 -12.88 19.02 11.66
CA PHE A 3 -11.86 18.73 10.65
C PHE A 3 -11.53 20.03 9.88
N PRO A 4 -10.30 20.23 9.40
CA PRO A 4 -9.95 21.38 8.55
C PRO A 4 -10.44 21.18 7.11
N VAL A 5 -11.72 20.82 6.95
CA VAL A 5 -12.39 20.56 5.67
C VAL A 5 -13.76 21.24 5.65
N SER A 6 -14.33 21.46 4.46
CA SER A 6 -15.66 22.08 4.31
C SER A 6 -16.74 21.31 5.07
N GLN A 7 -17.75 22.01 5.57
CA GLN A 7 -18.87 21.44 6.32
C GLN A 7 -19.57 20.32 5.53
N GLU A 8 -19.80 20.53 4.24
CA GLU A 8 -20.38 19.51 3.32
C GLU A 8 -19.64 18.17 3.37
N LYS A 9 -18.30 18.19 3.45
CA LYS A 9 -17.48 16.97 3.49
C LYS A 9 -17.60 16.27 4.83
N ILE A 10 -17.75 17.02 5.91
CA ILE A 10 -17.93 16.50 7.27
C ILE A 10 -19.28 15.79 7.34
N GLU A 11 -20.35 16.46 6.91
CA GLU A 11 -21.70 15.89 6.89
C GLU A 11 -21.80 14.65 6.01
N ALA A 12 -21.17 14.67 4.83
CA ALA A 12 -21.12 13.51 3.95
C ALA A 12 -20.39 12.32 4.59
N LEU A 13 -19.33 12.58 5.37
CA LEU A 13 -18.59 11.55 6.10
C LEU A 13 -19.45 10.98 7.24
N GLU A 14 -20.09 11.83 8.03
CA GLU A 14 -20.98 11.40 9.12
C GLU A 14 -22.16 10.58 8.59
N ARG A 15 -22.78 11.01 7.49
CA ARG A 15 -23.85 10.26 6.82
C ARG A 15 -23.37 8.87 6.40
N LYS A 16 -22.17 8.76 5.82
CA LYS A 16 -21.57 7.47 5.45
C LYS A 16 -21.27 6.59 6.66
N MET A 17 -20.70 7.16 7.72
CA MET A 17 -20.43 6.42 8.96
C MET A 17 -21.72 5.87 9.56
N LYS A 18 -22.77 6.69 9.62
CA LYS A 18 -24.09 6.28 10.10
C LYS A 18 -24.72 5.19 9.23
N ALA A 19 -24.63 5.31 7.90
CA ALA A 19 -25.13 4.29 6.98
C ALA A 19 -24.43 2.92 7.14
N LEU A 20 -23.15 2.93 7.51
CA LEU A 20 -22.36 1.72 7.77
C LEU A 20 -22.43 1.26 9.23
N GLY A 21 -23.20 1.93 10.09
CA GLY A 21 -23.31 1.60 11.51
C GLY A 21 -22.02 1.84 12.31
N ILE A 22 -21.12 2.72 11.85
CA ILE A 22 -19.87 3.04 12.54
C ILE A 22 -20.14 4.18 13.53
N LEU A 23 -20.02 3.87 14.82
CA LEU A 23 -20.15 4.85 15.90
C LEU A 23 -18.79 5.43 16.28
N GLU A 24 -18.77 6.68 16.75
CA GLU A 24 -17.52 7.29 17.23
C GLU A 24 -16.99 6.63 18.51
N SER A 25 -17.87 6.05 19.33
CA SER A 25 -17.51 5.32 20.55
C SER A 25 -16.66 4.07 20.29
N ASP A 26 -16.80 3.50 19.09
CA ASP A 26 -16.17 2.23 18.72
C ASP A 26 -14.80 2.46 18.05
N LEU A 27 -14.39 3.72 17.94
CA LEU A 27 -13.16 4.14 17.30
C LEU A 27 -12.11 4.53 18.33
N GLU A 28 -11.02 3.78 18.35
CA GLU A 28 -9.81 4.17 19.06
C GLU A 28 -8.89 4.94 18.10
N GLU A 29 -8.58 6.18 18.46
CA GLU A 29 -7.65 7.03 17.73
C GLU A 29 -6.32 7.15 18.48
N GLN A 30 -5.21 6.95 17.77
CA GLN A 30 -3.86 7.15 18.28
C GLN A 30 -3.04 8.02 17.32
N PHE A 31 -2.27 8.95 17.88
CA PHE A 31 -1.38 9.82 17.12
C PHE A 31 0.05 9.32 17.22
N VAL A 32 0.67 9.10 16.07
CA VAL A 32 2.02 8.53 15.96
C VAL A 32 2.88 9.46 15.10
N ARG A 33 4.20 9.40 15.29
CA ARG A 33 5.13 10.06 14.39
C ARG A 33 5.12 9.35 13.04
N SER A 34 5.13 10.15 11.98
CA SER A 34 5.20 9.66 10.60
C SER A 34 6.54 8.97 10.35
N GLN A 35 6.55 7.89 9.57
CA GLN A 35 7.78 7.15 9.25
C GLN A 35 8.21 7.44 7.80
N GLY A 36 9.50 7.69 7.59
CA GLY A 36 10.10 7.86 6.26
C GLY A 36 11.31 8.78 6.25
N ARG A 37 11.97 8.87 5.09
CA ARG A 37 12.97 9.91 4.83
C ARG A 37 12.23 11.25 4.79
N GLY A 38 12.44 12.10 5.79
CA GLY A 38 11.72 13.35 5.94
C GLY A 38 12.55 14.42 6.65
N GLY A 39 12.06 15.65 6.57
CA GLY A 39 12.65 16.80 7.28
C GLY A 39 12.19 16.90 8.74
N GLN A 40 12.47 18.04 9.36
CA GLN A 40 12.15 18.33 10.76
C GLN A 40 10.70 18.03 11.14
N ASN A 41 9.74 18.32 10.25
CA ASN A 41 8.32 18.12 10.51
C ASN A 41 7.97 16.64 10.71
N VAL A 42 8.49 15.74 9.86
CA VAL A 42 8.22 14.28 9.94
C VAL A 42 8.78 13.68 11.23
N ASN A 43 9.95 14.14 11.65
CA ASN A 43 10.65 13.56 12.81
C ASN A 43 10.14 14.11 14.15
N LYS A 44 9.67 15.36 14.20
CA LYS A 44 9.25 16.03 15.44
C LYS A 44 7.74 15.97 15.68
N VAL A 45 6.92 16.01 14.63
CA VAL A 45 5.47 16.16 14.76
C VAL A 45 4.75 14.82 14.60
N SER A 46 3.84 14.52 15.53
CA SER A 46 2.96 13.34 15.49
C SER A 46 1.77 13.54 14.55
N SER A 47 2.05 13.71 13.25
CA SER A 47 1.02 13.95 12.24
C SER A 47 0.29 12.69 11.77
N CYS A 48 0.85 11.49 11.99
CA CYS A 48 0.24 10.24 11.55
C CYS A 48 -0.90 9.84 12.49
N VAL A 49 -2.03 9.46 11.90
CA VAL A 49 -3.21 8.98 12.62
C VAL A 49 -3.33 7.48 12.43
N VAL A 50 -3.43 6.75 13.54
CA VAL A 50 -3.81 5.34 13.57
C VAL A 50 -5.22 5.27 14.12
N LEU A 51 -6.13 4.74 13.32
CA LEU A 51 -7.53 4.58 13.67
C LEU A 51 -7.84 3.07 13.72
N ILE A 52 -8.45 2.63 14.83
CA ILE A 52 -8.84 1.24 15.05
C ILE A 52 -10.35 1.23 15.28
N HIS A 53 -11.07 0.45 14.47
CA HIS A 53 -12.46 0.13 14.72
C HIS A 53 -12.54 -1.18 15.48
N LEU A 54 -12.96 -1.11 16.75
CA LEU A 54 -13.02 -2.24 17.67
C LEU A 54 -13.88 -3.40 17.15
N PRO A 55 -15.15 -3.21 16.74
CA PRO A 55 -16.02 -4.33 16.39
C PRO A 55 -15.59 -5.02 15.09
N SER A 56 -15.16 -4.26 14.06
CA SER A 56 -14.65 -4.86 12.81
C SER A 56 -13.17 -5.26 12.87
N LYS A 57 -12.48 -4.98 13.99
CA LYS A 57 -11.02 -5.13 14.17
C LYS A 57 -10.19 -4.53 13.03
N THR A 58 -10.74 -3.52 12.34
CA THR A 58 -10.10 -2.91 11.20
C THR A 58 -9.18 -1.80 11.68
N ARG A 59 -7.88 -1.99 11.45
CA ARG A 59 -6.86 -0.97 11.69
C ARG A 59 -6.51 -0.23 10.41
N ILE A 60 -6.44 1.10 10.49
CA ILE A 60 -6.04 2.00 9.40
C ILE A 60 -4.97 2.95 9.91
N LYS A 61 -3.92 3.12 9.12
CA LYS A 61 -2.85 4.10 9.34
C LYS A 61 -2.89 5.11 8.21
N CYS A 62 -2.92 6.40 8.55
CA CYS A 62 -2.91 7.50 7.59
C CYS A 62 -1.78 8.48 7.92
N GLN A 63 -0.93 8.78 6.93
CA GLN A 63 0.25 9.66 7.07
C GLN A 63 0.48 10.47 5.78
N GLU A 64 -0.60 10.80 5.05
CA GLU A 64 -0.50 11.38 3.70
C GLU A 64 -0.24 12.88 3.74
N GLU A 65 -0.92 13.53 4.67
CA GLU A 65 -0.92 14.98 4.78
C GLU A 65 -0.03 15.42 5.95
N ARG A 66 0.42 16.67 5.87
CA ARG A 66 1.25 17.27 6.93
C ARG A 66 0.45 17.56 8.20
N SER A 67 -0.86 17.78 8.07
CA SER A 67 -1.76 18.09 9.18
C SER A 67 -2.43 16.86 9.77
N GLN A 68 -2.38 16.74 11.09
CA GLN A 68 -3.05 15.69 11.85
C GLN A 68 -4.58 15.69 11.62
N GLY A 69 -5.21 16.87 11.58
CA GLY A 69 -6.66 17.00 11.39
C GLY A 69 -7.13 16.47 10.03
N LEU A 70 -6.34 16.71 8.98
CA LEU A 70 -6.64 16.20 7.64
C LEU A 70 -6.41 14.69 7.56
N ASN A 71 -5.33 14.18 8.19
CA ASN A 71 -5.10 12.74 8.31
C ASN A 71 -6.21 12.02 9.09
N ARG A 72 -6.81 12.66 10.10
CA ARG A 72 -7.96 12.09 10.83
C ARG A 72 -9.19 11.94 9.94
N TYR A 73 -9.51 12.97 9.17
CA TYR A 73 -10.60 12.92 8.18
C TYR A 73 -10.36 11.81 7.16
N LEU A 74 -9.15 11.73 6.62
CA LEU A 74 -8.77 10.71 5.64
C LEU A 74 -8.80 9.29 6.25
N ALA A 75 -8.37 9.12 7.50
CA ALA A 75 -8.42 7.84 8.20
C ALA A 75 -9.86 7.32 8.33
N ARG A 76 -10.80 8.19 8.74
CA ARG A 76 -12.22 7.85 8.84
C ARG A 76 -12.86 7.55 7.49
N LYS A 77 -12.56 8.36 6.47
CA LYS A 77 -13.02 8.10 5.10
C LYS A 77 -12.56 6.73 4.60
N ARG A 78 -11.30 6.38 4.83
CA ARG A 78 -10.73 5.06 4.46
C ARG A 78 -11.33 3.92 5.24
N LEU A 79 -11.72 4.16 6.50
CA LEU A 79 -12.41 3.17 7.31
C LEU A 79 -13.74 2.80 6.68
N CYS A 80 -14.54 3.81 6.33
CA CYS A 80 -15.80 3.59 5.63
C CYS A 80 -15.59 2.82 4.33
N GLU A 81 -14.66 3.26 3.47
CA GLU A 81 -14.37 2.59 2.20
C GLU A 81 -13.91 1.14 2.37
N LYS A 82 -13.16 0.83 3.44
CA LYS A 82 -12.69 -0.52 3.70
C LYS A 82 -13.81 -1.42 4.19
N ILE A 83 -14.64 -0.94 5.11
CA ILE A 83 -15.81 -1.68 5.63
C ILE A 83 -16.84 -1.91 4.52
N GLU A 84 -17.12 -0.89 3.71
CA GLU A 84 -18.03 -0.99 2.56
C GLU A 84 -17.57 -2.04 1.55
N LYS A 85 -16.26 -2.08 1.24
CA LYS A 85 -15.70 -3.10 0.34
C LYS A 85 -15.79 -4.51 0.90
N GLU A 86 -15.60 -4.66 2.22
CA GLU A 86 -15.75 -5.94 2.91
C GLU A 86 -17.20 -6.43 2.83
N LEU A 87 -18.16 -5.55 3.13
CA LEU A 87 -19.59 -5.85 3.06
C LEU A 87 -20.04 -6.24 1.64
N LEU A 88 -19.54 -5.54 0.61
CA LEU A 88 -19.88 -5.81 -0.79
C LEU A 88 -19.14 -7.04 -1.37
N GLY A 89 -18.19 -7.65 -0.65
CA GLY A 89 -17.46 -8.83 -1.11
C GLY A 89 -16.56 -8.61 -2.33
N ILE A 90 -16.31 -7.36 -2.71
CA ILE A 90 -15.54 -6.96 -3.92
C ILE A 90 -14.10 -7.52 -3.89
N HIS A 91 -13.58 -7.78 -2.68
CA HIS A 91 -12.26 -8.35 -2.45
C HIS A 91 -12.00 -9.60 -3.29
N SER A 92 -12.97 -10.51 -3.42
CA SER A 92 -12.77 -11.76 -4.17
C SER A 92 -12.44 -11.53 -5.65
N ALA A 93 -13.09 -10.56 -6.30
CA ALA A 93 -12.87 -10.29 -7.72
C ALA A 93 -11.55 -9.55 -7.96
N GLN A 94 -11.30 -8.47 -7.21
CA GLN A 94 -10.07 -7.69 -7.34
C GLN A 94 -8.83 -8.49 -6.95
N GLU A 95 -8.94 -9.37 -5.96
CA GLU A 95 -7.84 -10.20 -5.51
C GLU A 95 -7.49 -11.30 -6.51
N LYS A 96 -8.50 -11.92 -7.15
CA LYS A 96 -8.30 -12.82 -8.28
C LYS A 96 -7.57 -12.14 -9.43
N GLU A 97 -7.94 -10.92 -9.78
CA GLU A 97 -7.30 -10.15 -10.84
C GLU A 97 -5.86 -9.75 -10.50
N ARG A 98 -5.62 -9.24 -9.28
CA ARG A 98 -4.27 -8.97 -8.78
C ARG A 98 -3.41 -10.24 -8.78
N HIS A 99 -3.96 -11.38 -8.40
CA HIS A 99 -3.27 -12.67 -8.44
C HIS A 99 -2.91 -13.08 -9.89
N LYS A 100 -3.82 -12.92 -10.86
CA LYS A 100 -3.54 -13.15 -12.29
C LYS A 100 -2.39 -12.28 -12.78
N ILE A 101 -2.42 -10.97 -12.50
CA ILE A 101 -1.35 -10.02 -12.89
C ILE A 101 -0.01 -10.43 -12.25
N ARG A 102 0.01 -10.75 -10.95
CA ARG A 102 1.22 -11.23 -10.25
C ARG A 102 1.78 -12.49 -10.90
N LYS A 103 0.94 -13.47 -11.23
CA LYS A 103 1.33 -14.73 -11.89
C LYS A 103 1.93 -14.46 -13.27
N GLN A 104 1.35 -13.56 -14.05
CA GLN A 104 1.89 -13.15 -15.35
C GLN A 104 3.25 -12.46 -15.21
N LYS A 105 3.39 -11.48 -14.30
CA LYS A 105 4.67 -10.79 -14.05
C LYS A 105 5.78 -11.77 -13.60
N LYS A 106 5.45 -12.72 -12.72
CA LYS A 106 6.39 -13.78 -12.27
C LYS A 106 6.86 -14.66 -13.44
N ARG A 107 5.95 -15.04 -14.35
CA ARG A 107 6.29 -15.79 -15.57
C ARG A 107 7.25 -15.01 -16.48
N ARG A 108 6.99 -13.72 -16.72
CA ARG A 108 7.88 -12.86 -17.55
C ARG A 108 9.28 -12.75 -16.95
N SER A 109 9.37 -12.52 -15.63
CA SER A 109 10.65 -12.44 -14.93
C SER A 109 11.45 -13.75 -15.02
N ARG A 110 10.80 -14.91 -14.88
CA ARG A 110 11.45 -16.22 -15.03
C ARG A 110 12.00 -16.45 -16.44
N LYS A 111 11.22 -16.15 -17.48
CA LYS A 111 11.68 -16.27 -18.88
C LYS A 111 12.89 -15.38 -19.17
N LEU A 112 12.88 -14.13 -18.69
CA LEU A 112 14.01 -13.22 -18.86
C LEU A 112 15.27 -13.75 -18.17
N LYS A 113 15.16 -14.25 -16.94
CA LYS A 113 16.29 -14.86 -16.21
C LYS A 113 16.86 -16.09 -16.92
N MET A 114 16.00 -16.96 -17.46
CA MET A 114 16.43 -18.12 -18.26
C MET A 114 17.20 -17.68 -19.51
N LYS A 115 16.69 -16.69 -20.24
CA LYS A 115 17.36 -16.17 -21.45
C LYS A 115 18.75 -15.60 -21.13
N ILE A 116 18.85 -14.78 -20.09
CA ILE A 116 20.13 -14.23 -19.62
C ILE A 116 21.13 -15.35 -19.27
N ARG A 117 20.68 -16.44 -18.64
CA ARG A 117 21.54 -17.58 -18.31
C ARG A 117 22.09 -18.26 -19.56
N VAL A 118 21.22 -18.57 -20.52
CA VAL A 118 21.61 -19.17 -21.80
C VAL A 118 22.60 -18.27 -22.56
N ASP A 119 22.34 -16.96 -22.59
CA ASP A 119 23.23 -16.01 -23.25
C ASP A 119 24.62 -15.95 -22.57
N LYS A 120 24.68 -16.10 -21.23
CA LYS A 120 25.94 -16.21 -20.48
C LYS A 120 26.68 -17.50 -20.79
N GLU A 121 26.00 -18.64 -20.85
CA GLU A 121 26.58 -19.95 -21.19
C GLU A 121 27.22 -19.92 -22.59
N LYS A 122 26.48 -19.43 -23.60
CA LYS A 122 26.99 -19.25 -24.97
C LYS A 122 28.20 -18.31 -25.02
N ARG A 123 28.21 -17.24 -24.22
CA ARG A 123 29.34 -16.31 -24.14
C ARG A 123 30.57 -17.00 -23.51
N GLN A 124 30.36 -17.87 -22.53
CA GLN A 124 31.44 -18.63 -21.91
C GLN A 124 32.03 -19.66 -22.87
N GLU A 125 31.21 -20.42 -23.59
CA GLU A 125 31.69 -21.35 -24.63
C GLU A 125 32.56 -20.64 -25.68
N LYS A 126 32.09 -19.49 -26.18
CA LYS A 126 32.86 -18.67 -27.12
C LYS A 126 34.19 -18.18 -26.53
N LYS A 127 34.24 -17.84 -25.23
CA LYS A 127 35.49 -17.46 -24.56
C LYS A 127 36.46 -18.63 -24.45
N ASN A 128 35.97 -19.80 -24.05
CA ASN A 128 36.77 -21.02 -23.90
C ASN A 128 37.39 -21.44 -25.25
N LEU A 129 36.60 -21.40 -26.33
CA LEU A 129 37.08 -21.69 -27.69
C LEU A 129 38.20 -20.72 -28.12
N ARG A 130 38.07 -19.41 -27.80
CA ARG A 130 39.09 -18.41 -28.12
C ARG A 130 40.37 -18.56 -27.28
N SER A 131 40.24 -18.93 -26.01
CA SER A 131 41.42 -19.15 -25.15
C SER A 131 42.18 -20.42 -25.52
N ALA A 132 41.48 -21.46 -25.97
CA ALA A 132 42.13 -22.69 -26.45
C ALA A 132 43.03 -22.42 -27.66
N VAL A 133 42.53 -21.69 -28.66
CA VAL A 133 43.29 -21.32 -29.88
C VAL A 133 44.50 -20.42 -29.57
N ARG A 134 44.44 -19.63 -28.50
CA ARG A 134 45.54 -18.72 -28.10
C ARG A 134 46.68 -19.43 -27.34
N GLY A 135 46.46 -20.64 -26.84
CA GLY A 135 47.46 -21.41 -26.07
C GLY A 135 48.34 -22.35 -26.92
N GLU A 136 48.10 -22.45 -28.23
CA GLU A 136 48.81 -23.34 -29.15
C GLU A 136 49.89 -22.64 -30.01
N ILE A 137 50.29 -21.41 -29.62
CA ILE A 137 51.44 -20.66 -30.19
C ILE A 137 52.42 -20.38 -29.06
#